data_AF-A0A2X3GSF1-F1
#
_entry.id   AF-A0A2X3GSF1-F1
#
_cell.length_a   1.000
_cell.length_b   1.000
_cell.length_c   1.000
_cell.angle_alpha   90.00
_cell.angle_beta   90.00
_cell.angle_gamma   90.00
#
_symmetry.space_group_name_H-M   'P 1'
#
loop_
_entity.id
_entity.type
_entity.pdbx_description
1 polymer ?
#
loop_
_entity_poly.entity_id
_entity_poly.type
_entity_poly.pdbx_seq_one_letter_code
_entity_poly.pdbx_strand_id
1 'polypeptide(L)'
;MGKLALAAKITHVPSMYLSELPGKNHGCRQGAIDGHKEIGKRCREMGVDTIIVFDTHWLVNSAYHINCAGHFQGVYTSNELPHFIRDMTYDYDGNPELGQLIADEAVKLGVRAKAHNIPSLKLEYGTLVPMRYMNSDKHFKVVSISASVPFTTLPTAAGWAKRSSKPLKNTTAPWRCWPAVRCRTALSTTSARRGDEQLHPRI
;
A
#
# COMPACT_ATOMS: atom_id res chain seq x y z
N MET A 1 -9.83 -13.42 13.17
CA MET A 1 -10.53 -12.57 12.17
C MET A 1 -9.85 -11.22 12.11
N GLY A 2 -9.49 -10.75 10.91
CA GLY A 2 -8.83 -9.46 10.75
C GLY A 2 -9.78 -8.27 10.80
N LYS A 3 -9.28 -7.08 11.16
CA LYS A 3 -10.10 -5.86 11.33
C LYS A 3 -9.48 -4.66 10.62
N LEU A 4 -10.31 -3.91 9.89
CA LEU A 4 -9.98 -2.57 9.41
C LEU A 4 -9.99 -1.59 10.59
N ALA A 5 -8.82 -1.07 10.97
CA ALA A 5 -8.70 -0.19 12.13
C ALA A 5 -8.79 1.31 11.76
N LEU A 6 -8.13 1.71 10.68
CA LEU A 6 -8.06 3.10 10.24
C LEU A 6 -7.90 3.15 8.72
N ALA A 7 -8.57 4.11 8.08
CA ALA A 7 -8.35 4.47 6.69
C ALA A 7 -8.02 5.96 6.61
N ALA A 8 -7.00 6.31 5.85
CA ALA A 8 -6.57 7.69 5.69
C ALA A 8 -6.27 8.02 4.23
N LYS A 9 -6.58 9.25 3.85
CA LYS A 9 -6.07 9.89 2.64
C LYS A 9 -4.81 10.63 3.01
N ILE A 10 -3.70 10.26 2.40
CA ILE A 10 -2.36 10.79 2.72
C ILE A 10 -1.72 11.40 1.47
N THR A 11 -0.67 12.19 1.68
CA THR A 11 0.11 12.80 0.60
C THR A 11 1.48 12.13 0.51
N HIS A 12 1.98 11.93 -0.71
CA HIS A 12 3.31 11.38 -0.98
C HIS A 12 4.15 12.37 -1.81
N VAL A 13 3.86 13.67 -1.70
CA VAL A 13 4.56 14.68 -2.52
C VAL A 13 6.06 14.69 -2.20
N PRO A 14 6.96 14.59 -3.19
CA PRO A 14 8.41 14.56 -2.95
C PRO A 14 8.94 15.81 -2.24
N SER A 15 8.22 16.94 -2.30
CA SER A 15 8.56 18.14 -1.52
C SER A 15 8.58 17.93 -0.01
N MET A 16 7.97 16.85 0.52
CA MET A 16 8.13 16.46 1.93
C MET A 16 9.58 16.07 2.22
N TYR A 17 10.21 15.31 1.33
CA TYR A 17 11.61 14.92 1.47
C TYR A 17 12.54 16.15 1.42
N LEU A 18 12.28 17.07 0.49
CA LEU A 18 13.01 18.36 0.42
C LEU A 18 12.85 19.19 1.69
N SER A 19 11.71 19.07 2.37
CA SER A 19 11.43 19.82 3.60
C SER A 19 12.30 19.39 4.78
N GLU A 20 12.93 18.21 4.71
CA GLU A 20 13.90 17.74 5.70
C GLU A 20 15.31 18.31 5.45
N LEU A 21 15.62 18.67 4.21
CA LEU A 21 16.97 19.09 3.82
C LEU A 21 17.19 20.57 4.13
N PRO A 22 18.39 20.97 4.58
CA PRO A 22 18.71 22.38 4.78
C PRO A 22 18.64 23.12 3.45
N GLY A 23 18.00 24.29 3.45
CA GLY A 23 17.85 25.13 2.26
C GLY A 23 16.53 25.90 2.26
N LYS A 24 16.21 26.49 1.11
CA LYS A 24 15.02 27.35 0.93
C LYS A 24 13.70 26.68 1.31
N ASN A 25 13.60 25.36 1.11
CA ASN A 25 12.36 24.60 1.31
C ASN A 25 12.32 23.88 2.69
N HIS A 26 13.32 24.08 3.54
CA HIS A 26 13.40 23.45 4.86
C HIS A 26 12.19 23.85 5.71
N GLY A 27 11.51 22.86 6.29
CA GLY A 27 10.32 23.04 7.12
C GLY A 27 9.01 23.39 6.37
N CYS A 28 9.03 23.61 5.05
CA CYS A 28 7.83 24.03 4.30
C CYS A 28 6.68 22.99 4.30
N ARG A 29 6.96 21.72 4.57
CA ARG A 29 5.97 20.63 4.61
C ARG A 29 5.85 19.99 5.99
N GLN A 30 6.30 20.65 7.05
CA GLN A 30 6.31 20.08 8.41
C GLN A 30 4.93 19.58 8.85
N GLY A 31 3.85 20.33 8.58
CA GLY A 31 2.50 19.89 8.91
C GLY A 31 2.06 18.59 8.22
N ALA A 32 2.53 18.32 6.99
CA ALA A 32 2.25 17.05 6.32
C ALA A 32 3.07 15.91 6.93
N ILE A 33 4.33 16.16 7.29
CA ILE A 33 5.21 15.19 7.95
C ILE A 33 4.63 14.82 9.32
N ASP A 34 4.24 15.81 10.12
CA ASP A 34 3.65 15.59 11.44
C ASP A 34 2.31 14.87 11.35
N GLY A 35 1.51 15.16 10.31
CA GLY A 35 0.30 14.40 10.02
C GLY A 35 0.58 12.90 9.80
N HIS A 36 1.64 12.54 9.07
CA HIS A 36 2.03 11.13 8.91
C HIS A 36 2.47 10.50 10.23
N LYS A 37 3.30 11.20 11.01
CA LYS A 37 3.73 10.72 12.34
C LYS A 37 2.54 10.46 13.26
N GLU A 38 1.56 11.36 13.27
CA GLU A 38 0.33 11.23 14.05
C GLU A 38 -0.53 10.06 13.59
N ILE A 39 -0.67 9.85 12.28
CA ILE A 39 -1.34 8.65 11.75
C ILE A 39 -0.60 7.40 12.24
N GLY A 40 0.73 7.36 12.12
CA GLY A 40 1.56 6.27 12.64
C GLY A 40 1.36 6.01 14.13
N LYS A 41 1.27 7.06 14.95
CA LYS A 41 1.00 6.97 16.39
C LYS A 41 -0.36 6.35 16.68
N ARG A 42 -1.45 6.90 16.12
CA ARG A 42 -2.81 6.32 16.26
C ARG A 42 -2.84 4.88 15.79
N CYS A 43 -2.10 4.61 14.74
CA CYS A 43 -1.96 3.30 14.16
C CYS A 43 -1.36 2.26 15.12
N ARG A 44 -0.38 2.67 15.95
CA ARG A 44 0.20 1.86 17.04
C ARG A 44 -0.77 1.69 18.20
N GLU A 45 -1.43 2.77 18.64
CA GLU A 45 -2.41 2.74 19.73
C GLU A 45 -3.58 1.78 19.46
N MET A 46 -3.98 1.65 18.19
CA MET A 46 -5.00 0.69 17.75
C MET A 46 -4.47 -0.75 17.54
N GLY A 47 -3.19 -1.02 17.84
CA GLY A 47 -2.58 -2.34 17.82
C GLY A 47 -2.66 -3.01 16.45
N VAL A 48 -2.12 -2.38 15.43
CA VAL A 48 -2.17 -2.94 14.08
C VAL A 48 -0.77 -3.18 13.55
N ASP A 49 -0.67 -4.31 12.87
CA ASP A 49 0.55 -4.91 12.36
C ASP A 49 0.89 -4.57 10.90
N THR A 50 -0.08 -4.25 10.04
CA THR A 50 0.17 -4.12 8.59
C THR A 50 -0.49 -2.86 8.01
N ILE A 51 0.21 -2.15 7.12
CA ILE A 51 -0.31 -1.02 6.33
C ILE A 51 -0.45 -1.46 4.87
N ILE A 52 -1.64 -1.23 4.29
CA ILE A 52 -1.87 -1.44 2.85
C ILE A 52 -1.92 -0.07 2.17
N VAL A 53 -1.03 0.17 1.22
CA VAL A 53 -0.94 1.42 0.46
C VAL A 53 -1.46 1.19 -0.95
N PHE A 54 -2.35 2.07 -1.41
CA PHE A 54 -2.72 2.15 -2.83
C PHE A 54 -1.77 3.12 -3.51
N ASP A 55 -0.82 2.56 -4.24
CA ASP A 55 0.29 3.31 -4.80
C ASP A 55 -0.09 3.85 -6.18
N THR A 56 -0.25 5.17 -6.26
CA THR A 56 -0.57 5.88 -7.50
C THR A 56 0.58 5.93 -8.49
N HIS A 57 1.81 5.62 -8.06
CA HIS A 57 3.00 5.56 -8.92
C HIS A 57 3.26 4.16 -9.46
N TRP A 58 2.69 3.12 -8.85
CA TRP A 58 2.73 1.78 -9.43
C TRP A 58 1.56 1.59 -10.39
N LEU A 59 1.75 2.08 -11.62
CA LEU A 59 0.76 2.01 -12.68
C LEU A 59 0.83 0.66 -13.40
N VAL A 60 -0.32 0.00 -13.53
CA VAL A 60 -0.45 -1.27 -14.25
C VAL A 60 -1.61 -1.26 -15.23
N ASN A 61 -1.44 -1.92 -16.36
CA ASN A 61 -2.42 -1.89 -17.45
C ASN A 61 -3.35 -3.11 -17.48
N SER A 62 -3.11 -4.12 -16.66
CA SER A 62 -3.89 -5.36 -16.65
C SER A 62 -4.08 -5.82 -15.21
N ALA A 63 -5.32 -5.88 -14.74
CA ALA A 63 -5.67 -6.26 -13.36
C ALA A 63 -5.11 -5.31 -12.27
N TYR A 64 -5.46 -5.59 -11.02
CA TYR A 64 -4.80 -5.05 -9.85
C TYR A 64 -3.64 -5.97 -9.46
N HIS A 65 -2.47 -5.39 -9.25
CA HIS A 65 -1.30 -6.08 -8.74
C HIS A 65 -1.12 -5.72 -7.26
N ILE A 66 -0.88 -6.73 -6.44
CA ILE A 66 -0.63 -6.58 -5.00
C ILE A 66 0.81 -7.03 -4.75
N ASN A 67 1.69 -6.09 -4.40
CA ASN A 67 3.05 -6.38 -4.00
C ASN A 67 3.05 -6.72 -2.51
N CYS A 68 3.29 -7.99 -2.23
CA CYS A 68 3.33 -8.57 -0.90
C CYS A 68 4.57 -9.45 -0.75
N ALA A 69 5.72 -8.98 -1.26
CA ALA A 69 6.99 -9.64 -1.01
C ALA A 69 7.24 -9.85 0.49
N GLY A 70 7.96 -10.90 0.87
CA GLY A 70 8.25 -11.17 2.29
C GLY A 70 9.03 -10.04 2.98
N HIS A 71 9.90 -9.37 2.24
CA HIS A 71 10.72 -8.26 2.73
C HIS A 71 11.08 -7.31 1.59
N PHE A 72 11.11 -6.02 1.88
CA PHE A 72 11.41 -4.93 0.96
C PHE A 72 12.66 -4.20 1.41
N GLN A 73 13.77 -4.37 0.70
CA GLN A 73 15.00 -3.64 0.95
C GLN A 73 15.58 -3.11 -0.37
N GLY A 74 16.15 -1.91 -0.31
CA GLY A 74 16.90 -1.35 -1.43
C GLY A 74 17.21 0.13 -1.28
N VAL A 75 17.71 0.69 -2.37
CA VAL A 75 17.94 2.12 -2.58
C VAL A 75 17.03 2.57 -3.71
N TYR A 76 16.32 3.67 -3.50
CA TYR A 76 15.36 4.21 -4.47
C TYR A 76 15.77 5.60 -4.92
N THR A 77 15.72 5.82 -6.24
CA THR A 77 15.78 7.14 -6.87
C THR A 77 14.52 7.32 -7.69
N SER A 78 13.88 8.48 -7.56
CA SER A 78 12.61 8.75 -8.26
C SER A 78 12.83 8.81 -9.77
N ASN A 79 12.04 8.04 -10.52
CA ASN A 79 12.01 8.11 -11.97
C ASN A 79 11.43 9.44 -12.49
N GLU A 80 10.58 10.10 -11.69
CA GLU A 80 9.91 11.35 -12.07
C GLU A 80 10.73 12.57 -11.65
N LEU A 81 11.23 12.57 -10.41
CA LEU A 81 11.89 13.71 -9.78
C LEU A 81 13.20 13.26 -9.08
N PRO A 82 14.22 12.78 -9.83
CA PRO A 82 15.46 12.26 -9.26
C PRO A 82 16.29 13.32 -8.52
N HIS A 83 16.10 14.60 -8.85
CA HIS A 83 16.72 15.72 -8.15
C HIS A 83 16.07 16.03 -6.79
N PHE A 84 14.90 15.45 -6.49
CA PHE A 84 14.25 15.55 -5.19
C PHE A 84 14.53 14.31 -4.34
N ILE A 85 14.21 13.12 -4.85
CA ILE A 85 14.44 11.85 -4.16
C ILE A 85 15.54 11.10 -4.88
N ARG A 86 16.72 11.12 -4.28
CA ARG A 86 17.93 10.43 -4.76
C ARG A 86 18.50 9.57 -3.65
N ASP A 87 18.86 8.33 -3.99
CA ASP A 87 19.55 7.39 -3.13
C ASP A 87 18.84 7.15 -1.78
N MET A 88 17.50 7.13 -1.78
CA MET A 88 16.70 6.91 -0.59
C MET A 88 16.73 5.43 -0.22
N THR A 89 17.46 5.09 0.85
CA THR A 89 17.47 3.75 1.43
C THR A 89 16.13 3.44 2.10
N TYR A 90 15.65 2.20 1.96
CA TYR A 90 14.48 1.70 2.67
C TYR A 90 14.62 0.22 3.02
N ASP A 91 13.90 -0.17 4.06
CA ASP A 91 13.93 -1.52 4.61
C ASP A 91 12.64 -1.74 5.43
N TYR A 92 11.75 -2.60 4.94
CA TYR A 92 10.45 -2.90 5.52
C TYR A 92 10.10 -4.38 5.37
N ASP A 93 9.44 -4.94 6.36
CA ASP A 93 8.83 -6.27 6.22
C ASP A 93 7.55 -6.19 5.41
N GLY A 94 7.28 -7.21 4.61
CA GLY A 94 6.01 -7.35 3.90
C GLY A 94 5.09 -8.38 4.52
N ASN A 95 3.92 -8.57 3.91
CA ASN A 95 2.92 -9.53 4.39
C ASN A 95 2.36 -10.38 3.22
N PRO A 96 3.07 -11.46 2.83
CA PRO A 96 2.65 -12.33 1.72
C PRO A 96 1.26 -12.95 1.93
N GLU A 97 0.99 -13.40 3.15
CA GLU A 97 -0.28 -14.05 3.49
C GLU A 97 -1.46 -13.09 3.33
N LEU A 98 -1.35 -11.87 3.88
CA LEU A 98 -2.40 -10.86 3.71
C LEU A 98 -2.55 -10.45 2.25
N GLY A 99 -1.46 -10.30 1.51
CA GLY A 99 -1.52 -9.96 0.08
C GLY A 99 -2.26 -11.00 -0.74
N GLN A 100 -2.02 -12.29 -0.48
CA GLN A 100 -2.74 -13.38 -1.13
C GLN A 100 -4.23 -13.37 -0.77
N LEU A 101 -4.57 -13.20 0.51
CA LEU A 101 -5.97 -13.09 0.95
C LEU A 101 -6.71 -11.93 0.27
N ILE A 102 -6.05 -10.77 0.10
CA ILE A 102 -6.64 -9.62 -0.60
C ILE A 102 -6.91 -9.97 -2.07
N ALA A 103 -5.97 -10.65 -2.74
CA ALA A 103 -6.14 -11.05 -4.13
C ALA A 103 -7.30 -12.04 -4.29
N ASP A 104 -7.36 -13.07 -3.44
CA ASP A 104 -8.40 -14.10 -3.49
C ASP A 104 -9.79 -13.51 -3.28
N GLU A 105 -9.95 -12.63 -2.28
CA GLU A 105 -11.22 -11.94 -2.03
C GLU A 105 -11.59 -10.98 -3.16
N ALA A 106 -10.62 -10.26 -3.75
CA ALA A 106 -10.87 -9.42 -4.91
C ALA A 106 -11.38 -10.24 -6.10
N VAL A 107 -10.76 -11.39 -6.38
CA VAL A 107 -11.18 -12.31 -7.45
C VAL A 107 -12.59 -12.85 -7.22
N LYS A 108 -12.94 -13.26 -5.99
CA LYS A 108 -14.31 -13.69 -5.63
C LYS A 108 -15.35 -12.59 -5.89
N LEU A 109 -14.97 -11.33 -5.75
CA LEU A 109 -15.83 -10.17 -6.02
C LEU A 109 -15.88 -9.76 -7.51
N GLY A 110 -15.28 -10.56 -8.40
CA GLY A 110 -15.23 -10.31 -9.84
C GLY A 110 -14.15 -9.30 -10.27
N VAL A 111 -13.20 -8.99 -9.39
CA VAL A 111 -12.12 -8.04 -9.67
C VAL A 111 -10.90 -8.82 -10.09
N ARG A 112 -10.36 -8.50 -11.25
CA ARG A 112 -9.08 -9.07 -11.69
C ARG A 112 -7.98 -8.57 -10.78
N ALA A 113 -7.41 -9.43 -9.95
CA ALA A 113 -6.31 -9.12 -9.04
C ALA A 113 -5.28 -10.26 -9.01
N LYS A 114 -4.01 -9.93 -8.73
CA LYS A 114 -2.93 -10.91 -8.56
C LYS A 114 -1.96 -10.43 -7.48
N ALA A 115 -1.67 -11.31 -6.52
CA ALA A 115 -0.64 -11.12 -5.51
C ALA A 115 0.75 -11.52 -6.06
N HIS A 116 1.77 -10.78 -5.66
CA HIS A 116 3.16 -10.98 -6.06
C HIS A 116 4.05 -11.03 -4.82
N ASN A 117 4.72 -12.17 -4.64
CA ASN A 117 5.81 -12.31 -3.66
C ASN A 117 7.12 -12.52 -4.44
N ILE A 118 7.62 -11.44 -5.04
CA ILE A 118 8.77 -11.46 -5.94
C ILE A 118 9.86 -10.57 -5.34
N PRO A 119 11.03 -11.11 -4.91
CA PRO A 119 12.07 -10.32 -4.23
C PRO A 119 12.65 -9.15 -5.05
N SER A 120 12.63 -9.26 -6.38
CA SER A 120 13.08 -8.21 -7.30
C SER A 120 12.04 -7.10 -7.53
N LEU A 121 10.77 -7.33 -7.16
CA LEU A 121 9.71 -6.33 -7.31
C LEU A 121 9.74 -5.33 -6.15
N LYS A 122 10.31 -4.15 -6.41
CA LYS A 122 10.51 -3.09 -5.41
C LYS A 122 9.28 -2.19 -5.24
N LEU A 123 9.35 -1.31 -4.25
CA LEU A 123 8.30 -0.34 -3.94
C LEU A 123 8.52 0.97 -4.70
N GLU A 124 7.44 1.64 -5.08
CA GLU A 124 7.48 2.98 -5.66
C GLU A 124 7.41 4.07 -4.58
N TYR A 125 7.79 5.30 -4.96
CA TYR A 125 7.87 6.40 -4.00
C TYR A 125 6.53 6.78 -3.37
N GLY A 126 5.41 6.47 -4.05
CA GLY A 126 4.07 6.65 -3.50
C GLY A 126 3.85 5.85 -2.21
N THR A 127 4.46 4.67 -2.09
CA THR A 127 4.52 3.89 -0.86
C THR A 127 5.66 4.31 0.06
N LEU A 128 6.85 4.55 -0.50
CA LEU A 128 8.06 4.80 0.31
C LEU A 128 7.99 6.10 1.12
N VAL A 129 7.47 7.18 0.53
CA VAL A 129 7.40 8.50 1.19
C VAL A 129 6.52 8.45 2.45
N PRO A 130 5.27 7.92 2.42
CA PRO A 130 4.50 7.69 3.63
C PRO A 130 5.19 6.80 4.65
N MET A 131 5.77 5.67 4.21
CA MET A 131 6.37 4.69 5.12
C MET A 131 7.59 5.27 5.85
N ARG A 132 8.36 6.14 5.20
CA ARG A 132 9.48 6.85 5.83
C ARG A 132 9.05 7.61 7.10
N TYR A 133 7.88 8.25 7.09
CA TYR A 133 7.40 9.06 8.22
C TYR A 133 6.53 8.29 9.20
N MET A 134 5.78 7.30 8.72
CA MET A 134 4.85 6.53 9.54
C MET A 134 5.52 5.33 10.22
N ASN A 135 6.50 4.74 9.56
CA ASN A 135 7.04 3.40 9.84
C ASN A 135 8.59 3.38 9.92
N SER A 136 9.20 4.47 10.41
CA SER A 136 10.66 4.57 10.55
C SER A 136 11.25 3.52 11.51
N ASP A 137 10.43 3.02 12.44
CA ASP A 137 10.75 1.98 13.42
C ASP A 137 10.52 0.56 12.89
N LYS A 138 10.10 0.40 11.62
CA LYS A 138 9.76 -0.88 10.98
C LYS A 138 8.71 -1.70 11.75
N HIS A 139 7.88 -1.04 12.56
CA HIS A 139 6.86 -1.73 13.34
C HIS A 139 5.75 -2.34 12.47
N PHE A 140 5.42 -1.68 11.35
CA PHE A 140 4.39 -2.13 10.43
C PHE A 140 4.96 -2.94 9.28
N LYS A 141 4.28 -4.03 8.93
CA LYS A 141 4.43 -4.69 7.63
C LYS A 141 3.79 -3.84 6.53
N VAL A 142 4.27 -3.99 5.31
CA VAL A 142 3.82 -3.20 4.14
C VAL A 142 3.24 -4.13 3.07
N VAL A 143 2.09 -3.73 2.53
CA VAL A 143 1.53 -4.29 1.30
C VAL A 143 1.22 -3.13 0.37
N SER A 144 1.72 -3.17 -0.86
CA SER A 144 1.46 -2.12 -1.86
C SER A 144 0.51 -2.64 -2.92
N ILE A 145 -0.49 -1.87 -3.32
CA ILE A 145 -1.47 -2.21 -4.34
C ILE A 145 -1.37 -1.20 -5.47
N SER A 146 -1.18 -1.69 -6.68
CA SER A 146 -1.03 -0.88 -7.89
C SER A 146 -2.28 -0.06 -8.21
N ALA A 147 -2.10 1.08 -8.86
CA ALA A 147 -3.18 1.78 -9.54
C ALA A 147 -3.38 1.20 -10.96
N SER A 148 -4.53 0.56 -11.19
CA SER A 148 -4.87 -0.03 -12.50
C SER A 148 -5.48 1.01 -13.46
N VAL A 149 -4.84 1.20 -14.63
CA VAL A 149 -5.18 2.25 -15.62
C VAL A 149 -6.54 2.03 -16.32
N PRO A 150 -6.94 0.82 -16.75
CA PRO A 150 -8.25 0.59 -17.40
C PRO A 150 -9.46 0.92 -16.52
N PHE A 151 -9.24 1.15 -15.23
CA PHE A 151 -10.27 1.34 -14.21
C PHE A 151 -10.43 2.80 -13.75
N THR A 152 -9.73 3.73 -14.41
CA THR A 152 -9.96 5.18 -14.26
C THR A 152 -11.35 5.62 -14.78
N THR A 153 -12.14 4.69 -15.34
CA THR A 153 -13.59 4.87 -15.50
C THR A 153 -14.28 4.75 -14.13
N LEU A 154 -14.84 5.88 -13.68
CA LEU A 154 -15.48 6.11 -12.38
C LEU A 154 -16.38 5.01 -11.77
N PRO A 155 -17.14 4.16 -12.51
CA PRO A 155 -18.08 3.23 -11.89
C PRO A 155 -17.40 2.14 -11.05
N THR A 156 -16.15 1.84 -11.37
CA THR A 156 -15.59 0.55 -11.06
C THR A 156 -14.63 0.72 -9.88
N ALA A 157 -13.86 1.83 -9.80
CA ALA A 157 -13.10 2.25 -8.60
C ALA A 157 -14.02 2.54 -7.41
N ALA A 158 -15.12 3.28 -7.65
CA ALA A 158 -16.20 3.51 -6.67
C ALA A 158 -16.86 2.21 -6.20
N GLY A 159 -17.05 1.24 -7.11
CA GLY A 159 -17.53 -0.10 -6.77
C GLY A 159 -16.56 -0.85 -5.84
N TRP A 160 -15.25 -0.71 -6.07
CA TRP A 160 -14.23 -1.41 -5.31
C TRP A 160 -14.10 -0.90 -3.88
N ALA A 161 -13.86 0.40 -3.63
CA ALA A 161 -13.82 0.91 -2.25
C ALA A 161 -15.14 0.68 -1.52
N LYS A 162 -16.29 0.76 -2.20
CA LYS A 162 -17.61 0.53 -1.59
C LYS A 162 -17.89 -0.97 -1.30
N ARG A 163 -17.23 -1.91 -1.99
CA ARG A 163 -17.31 -3.36 -1.72
C ARG A 163 -16.29 -3.82 -0.69
N SER A 164 -15.08 -3.24 -0.68
CA SER A 164 -14.09 -3.48 0.37
C SER A 164 -14.40 -2.73 1.68
N SER A 165 -15.35 -1.78 1.68
CA SER A 165 -15.78 -1.03 2.87
C SER A 165 -17.20 -1.33 3.37
N LYS A 166 -17.96 -2.27 2.80
CA LYS A 166 -19.23 -2.65 3.42
C LYS A 166 -18.94 -3.51 4.67
N PRO A 167 -19.35 -3.05 5.87
CA PRO A 167 -20.43 -2.10 6.12
C PRO A 167 -19.92 -0.69 6.46
N LEU A 168 -20.20 0.32 5.63
CA LEU A 168 -20.34 1.73 6.04
C LEU A 168 -20.96 2.54 4.89
N LYS A 169 -22.03 3.28 5.22
CA LYS A 169 -22.82 4.13 4.31
C LYS A 169 -22.36 5.59 4.40
N ASN A 170 -22.58 6.28 3.28
CA ASN A 170 -22.67 7.73 3.06
C ASN A 170 -21.39 8.57 3.15
N THR A 171 -20.94 9.08 2.00
CA THR A 171 -20.77 10.52 1.71
C THR A 171 -20.37 10.72 0.25
N THR A 172 -20.83 11.82 -0.33
CA THR A 172 -20.76 12.22 -1.74
C THR A 172 -19.65 13.25 -2.01
N ALA A 173 -19.29 13.37 -3.30
CA ALA A 173 -18.61 14.50 -3.96
C ALA A 173 -17.05 14.46 -4.08
N PRO A 174 -16.48 15.10 -5.14
CA PRO A 174 -15.46 14.52 -6.02
C PRO A 174 -14.05 15.03 -5.71
N TRP A 175 -13.05 14.47 -6.40
CA TRP A 175 -11.60 14.77 -6.28
C TRP A 175 -10.91 14.20 -5.04
N ARG A 176 -10.74 12.88 -4.96
CA ARG A 176 -10.02 12.28 -3.82
C ARG A 176 -9.07 11.17 -4.26
N CYS A 177 -7.77 11.48 -4.15
CA CYS A 177 -6.69 10.54 -3.82
C CYS A 177 -7.22 9.41 -2.91
N TRP A 178 -7.00 8.16 -3.31
CA TRP A 178 -7.64 6.97 -2.75
C TRP A 178 -6.86 6.40 -1.55
N PRO A 179 -7.55 5.75 -0.60
CA PRO A 179 -7.09 5.62 0.79
C PRO A 179 -6.18 4.41 1.03
N ALA A 180 -5.26 4.51 1.99
CA ALA A 180 -4.62 3.35 2.60
C ALA A 180 -5.66 2.52 3.39
N VAL A 181 -5.77 1.22 3.09
CA VAL A 181 -6.62 0.26 3.81
C VAL A 181 -5.72 -0.48 4.81
N ARG A 182 -6.23 -0.96 5.94
CA ARG A 182 -5.36 -1.42 7.04
C ARG A 182 -5.95 -2.61 7.77
N CYS A 183 -5.39 -3.81 7.62
CA CYS A 183 -5.93 -5.03 8.25
C CYS A 183 -5.06 -5.47 9.44
N ARG A 184 -5.69 -5.84 10.57
CA ARG A 184 -5.07 -6.65 11.64
C ARG A 184 -5.12 -8.12 11.23
N THR A 185 -4.06 -8.91 11.38
CA THR A 185 -4.12 -10.37 11.12
C THR A 185 -3.92 -11.15 12.43
N ALA A 186 -4.92 -11.96 12.83
CA ALA A 186 -4.79 -12.95 13.89
C ALA A 186 -5.30 -14.28 13.34
N LEU A 187 -4.38 -15.25 13.18
CA LEU A 187 -4.66 -16.59 12.70
C LEU A 187 -4.63 -17.57 13.87
N SER A 188 -5.77 -18.22 14.09
CA SER A 188 -5.82 -19.52 14.76
C SER A 188 -5.72 -20.59 13.66
N THR A 189 -4.65 -21.37 13.71
CA THR A 189 -4.40 -22.52 12.84
C THR A 189 -5.44 -23.60 13.07
N THR A 190 -6.14 -24.03 12.01
CA THR A 190 -6.50 -25.45 11.78
C THR A 190 -7.22 -25.62 10.44
N SER A 191 -6.66 -26.50 9.61
CA SER A 191 -7.33 -27.59 8.89
C SER A 191 -6.92 -27.73 7.42
N ALA A 192 -6.63 -28.98 7.07
CA ALA A 192 -6.05 -29.47 5.84
C ALA A 192 -7.07 -29.67 4.71
N ARG A 193 -6.59 -29.68 3.46
CA ARG A 193 -6.83 -30.65 2.34
C ARG A 193 -6.47 -29.97 1.00
N ARG A 194 -5.47 -30.50 0.27
CA ARG A 194 -5.49 -31.53 -0.81
C ARG A 194 -5.71 -30.93 -2.21
N GLY A 195 -4.75 -31.22 -3.09
CA GLY A 195 -4.89 -31.46 -4.54
C GLY A 195 -5.24 -30.26 -5.42
N ASP A 196 -4.34 -29.86 -6.33
CA ASP A 196 -4.44 -30.27 -7.74
C ASP A 196 -3.29 -29.69 -8.59
N GLU A 197 -3.07 -30.39 -9.71
CA GLU A 197 -1.91 -30.41 -10.58
C GLU A 197 -1.47 -29.06 -11.17
N GLN A 198 -0.16 -28.81 -11.12
CA GLN A 198 0.53 -27.82 -11.94
C GLN A 198 0.76 -28.38 -13.35
N LEU A 199 0.04 -27.86 -14.33
CA LEU A 199 0.47 -27.84 -15.72
C LEU A 199 1.15 -26.50 -16.01
N HIS A 200 2.49 -26.51 -16.06
CA HIS A 200 3.31 -25.46 -16.67
C HIS A 200 3.89 -25.99 -17.98
N PRO A 201 3.84 -25.24 -19.10
CA PRO A 201 4.86 -25.36 -20.13
C PRO A 201 6.07 -24.49 -19.76
N ARG A 202 7.25 -25.11 -19.82
CA ARG A 202 8.55 -24.44 -19.80
C ARG A 202 8.75 -23.72 -21.14
N ILE A 203 9.08 -22.44 -21.11
CA ILE A 203 10.01 -21.77 -22.05
C ILE A 203 10.81 -20.78 -21.22
#